data_AF-A0A2W6BD44-F1
#
_entry.id   AF-A0A2W6BD44-F1
#
_cell.length_a   1.000
_cell.length_b   1.000
_cell.length_c   1.000
_cell.angle_alpha   90.00
_cell.angle_beta   90.00
_cell.angle_gamma   90.00
#
_symmetry.space_group_name_H-M   'P 1'
#
loop_
_entity.id
_entity.type
_entity.pdbx_description
1 polymer ?
#
loop_
_entity_poly.entity_id
_entity_poly.type
_entity_poly.pdbx_seq_one_letter_code
_entity_poly.pdbx_strand_id
1 'polypeptide(L)'
;MPGRSPESPRPGARRAAASARIRRVSEPSADPQPTGTPARPVATRGAGGTAKNMVWTLLPLVALVVVVTLVFAPRGHHPLPTVDPQADIGFARHQAKEPVPVARGLGAGWRVTSSSVLDRAPLTLRIGYQTPSGGFARYADSVGALPALLAANLSDPHRTGVVRIGDRSWTSYGGASGQGGLATRIGTISVVVSGTAPTTELRALAASLAP
;
A
#
# COMPACT_ATOMS: atom_id res chain seq x y z
N MET A 1 -39.84 18.41 -40.15
CA MET A 1 -39.14 18.63 -41.42
C MET A 1 -37.71 18.10 -41.30
N PRO A 2 -37.45 16.84 -41.71
CA PRO A 2 -36.11 16.25 -41.75
C PRO A 2 -35.42 16.55 -43.10
N GLY A 3 -34.18 17.03 -43.06
CA GLY A 3 -33.35 17.29 -44.23
C GLY A 3 -32.66 16.01 -44.74
N ARG A 4 -32.92 15.67 -46.01
CA ARG A 4 -32.32 14.56 -46.78
C ARG A 4 -30.93 14.93 -47.33
N SER A 5 -30.13 13.88 -47.57
CA SER A 5 -28.83 13.80 -48.28
C SER A 5 -28.83 14.35 -49.72
N PRO A 6 -27.64 14.45 -50.36
CA PRO A 6 -27.17 13.41 -51.32
C PRO A 6 -25.64 13.12 -51.21
N GLU A 7 -25.14 11.89 -51.20
CA GLU A 7 -24.85 10.94 -52.30
C GLU A 7 -23.68 11.31 -53.27
N SER A 8 -22.51 10.66 -53.04
CA SER A 8 -21.57 9.96 -53.97
C SER A 8 -20.97 10.67 -55.21
N PRO A 9 -19.70 10.37 -55.68
CA PRO A 9 -19.29 9.02 -56.15
C PRO A 9 -17.81 8.56 -55.98
N ARG A 10 -17.61 7.23 -56.00
CA ARG A 10 -16.33 6.50 -56.32
C ARG A 10 -16.13 6.46 -57.85
N PRO A 11 -14.93 6.23 -58.43
CA PRO A 11 -14.29 4.89 -58.61
C PRO A 11 -12.74 4.98 -58.57
N GLY A 12 -11.87 3.97 -58.70
CA GLY A 12 -11.91 2.59 -59.17
C GLY A 12 -10.45 2.14 -59.40
N ALA A 13 -10.25 0.83 -59.47
CA ALA A 13 -8.97 0.10 -59.40
C ALA A 13 -8.06 0.17 -60.66
N ARG A 14 -6.80 -0.29 -60.51
CA ARG A 14 -6.01 -1.18 -61.43
C ARG A 14 -4.59 -1.36 -60.85
N ARG A 15 -4.12 -2.59 -60.53
CA ARG A 15 -3.35 -3.55 -61.37
C ARG A 15 -2.09 -2.94 -62.00
N ALA A 16 -0.93 -3.57 -62.21
CA ALA A 16 -0.24 -4.81 -61.83
C ALA A 16 1.07 -4.81 -62.67
N ALA A 17 2.12 -5.53 -62.20
CA ALA A 17 3.15 -6.25 -62.98
C ALA A 17 4.25 -5.51 -63.78
N ALA A 18 5.51 -5.95 -63.56
CA ALA A 18 6.57 -6.30 -64.54
C ALA A 18 7.82 -6.76 -63.75
N SER A 19 8.27 -8.03 -63.69
CA SER A 19 8.73 -9.01 -64.70
C SER A 19 10.19 -8.82 -65.18
N ALA A 20 11.06 -9.78 -64.78
CA ALA A 20 12.18 -10.39 -65.54
C ALA A 20 13.42 -9.52 -65.88
N ARG A 21 14.67 -9.99 -66.09
CA ARG A 21 15.33 -11.32 -66.19
C ARG A 21 16.87 -11.12 -66.13
N ILE A 22 17.56 -11.95 -65.34
CA ILE A 22 18.85 -12.66 -65.52
C ILE A 22 19.84 -12.20 -66.63
N ARG A 23 21.14 -12.04 -66.27
CA ARG A 23 22.27 -12.58 -67.05
C ARG A 23 23.47 -12.94 -66.13
N ARG A 24 23.98 -14.17 -66.33
CA ARG A 24 25.10 -14.82 -65.64
C ARG A 24 26.28 -14.97 -66.63
N VAL A 25 27.49 -15.11 -66.07
CA VAL A 25 28.68 -15.88 -66.53
C VAL A 25 29.87 -15.05 -67.03
N SER A 26 31.00 -15.12 -66.30
CA SER A 26 32.31 -15.63 -66.76
C SER A 26 33.32 -15.74 -65.59
N GLU A 27 33.56 -16.97 -65.11
CA GLU A 27 34.81 -17.46 -64.47
C GLU A 27 35.69 -18.10 -65.57
N PRO A 28 37.02 -18.44 -65.46
CA PRO A 28 37.69 -19.06 -64.29
C PRO A 28 39.24 -18.83 -64.11
N SER A 29 39.81 -19.24 -62.96
CA SER A 29 41.17 -19.82 -62.76
C SER A 29 41.37 -20.10 -61.24
N ALA A 30 40.98 -21.28 -60.72
CA ALA A 30 41.82 -22.46 -60.43
C ALA A 30 42.86 -22.23 -59.28
N ASP A 31 42.48 -22.33 -57.99
CA ASP A 31 42.42 -23.48 -57.03
C ASP A 31 43.76 -23.76 -56.27
N PRO A 32 43.82 -24.30 -55.01
CA PRO A 32 42.96 -25.36 -54.45
C PRO A 32 42.35 -25.14 -53.04
N GLN A 33 41.19 -25.78 -52.83
CA GLN A 33 40.54 -26.11 -51.55
C GLN A 33 41.44 -26.82 -50.52
N PRO A 34 41.05 -26.77 -49.22
CA PRO A 34 40.53 -28.00 -48.63
C PRO A 34 39.14 -27.87 -47.98
N THR A 35 38.54 -29.05 -47.87
CA THR A 35 37.15 -29.44 -47.75
C THR A 35 36.54 -29.30 -46.35
N GLY A 36 35.23 -28.98 -46.32
CA GLY A 36 34.28 -29.61 -45.39
C GLY A 36 33.88 -28.84 -44.13
N THR A 37 32.57 -28.60 -43.97
CA THR A 37 31.82 -28.89 -42.73
C THR A 37 30.32 -28.89 -43.04
N PRO A 38 29.54 -29.93 -42.68
CA PRO A 38 28.10 -29.98 -42.91
C PRO A 38 27.34 -28.98 -42.05
N ALA A 39 26.22 -28.48 -42.56
CA ALA A 39 25.28 -27.65 -41.80
C ALA A 39 24.82 -28.41 -40.53
N ARG A 40 25.17 -27.86 -39.36
CA ARG A 40 24.74 -28.40 -38.06
C ARG A 40 23.23 -28.20 -37.89
N PRO A 41 22.49 -29.18 -37.35
CA PRO A 41 21.10 -28.96 -36.99
C PRO A 41 21.03 -27.92 -35.87
N VAL A 42 20.12 -26.94 -36.00
CA VAL A 42 19.75 -26.05 -34.90
C VAL A 42 19.12 -26.92 -33.82
N ALA A 43 19.90 -27.26 -32.80
CA ALA A 43 19.40 -27.93 -31.62
C ALA A 43 18.48 -26.96 -30.88
N THR A 44 17.17 -27.24 -30.89
CA THR A 44 16.21 -26.63 -29.98
C THR A 44 16.61 -27.03 -28.56
N ARG A 45 17.35 -26.15 -27.88
CA ARG A 45 17.85 -26.42 -26.53
C ARG A 45 16.64 -26.42 -25.59
N GLY A 46 16.31 -27.61 -25.08
CA GLY A 46 15.16 -27.84 -24.22
C GLY A 46 15.12 -26.92 -23.01
N ALA A 47 13.91 -26.47 -22.65
CA ALA A 47 13.60 -25.59 -21.53
C ALA A 47 13.88 -26.18 -20.13
N GLY A 48 14.69 -27.24 -20.02
CA GLY A 48 15.11 -27.86 -18.76
C GLY A 48 16.38 -27.28 -18.15
N GLY A 49 17.22 -26.61 -18.95
CA GLY A 49 18.38 -25.84 -18.45
C GLY A 49 18.02 -24.45 -17.92
N THR A 50 16.81 -23.99 -18.23
CA THR A 50 16.38 -22.61 -18.00
C THR A 50 16.12 -22.33 -16.52
N ALA A 51 15.51 -23.25 -15.77
CA ALA A 51 15.22 -23.02 -14.35
C ALA A 51 16.50 -22.93 -13.49
N LYS A 52 17.47 -23.83 -13.74
CA LYS A 52 18.75 -23.81 -13.01
C LYS A 52 19.57 -22.56 -13.36
N ASN A 53 19.62 -22.18 -14.63
CA ASN A 53 20.27 -20.92 -15.02
C ASN A 53 19.50 -19.68 -14.53
N MET A 54 18.16 -19.72 -14.48
CA MET A 54 17.33 -18.64 -13.92
C MET A 54 17.57 -18.48 -12.41
N VAL A 55 17.69 -19.58 -11.66
CA VAL A 55 18.03 -19.51 -10.23
C VAL A 55 19.44 -18.96 -10.05
N TRP A 56 20.40 -19.36 -10.88
CA TRP A 56 21.78 -18.87 -10.81
C TRP A 56 21.92 -17.38 -11.19
N THR A 57 21.05 -16.84 -12.05
CA THR A 57 21.03 -15.40 -12.34
C THR A 57 20.17 -14.61 -11.34
N LEU A 58 19.16 -15.24 -10.73
CA LEU A 58 18.31 -14.63 -9.71
C LEU A 58 19.01 -14.55 -8.36
N LEU A 59 19.82 -15.53 -7.99
CA LEU A 59 20.53 -15.59 -6.72
C LEU A 59 21.41 -14.35 -6.45
N PRO A 60 22.29 -13.89 -7.37
CA PRO A 60 23.09 -12.69 -7.14
C PRO A 60 22.23 -11.42 -7.06
N LEU A 61 21.13 -11.35 -7.80
CA LEU A 61 20.19 -10.22 -7.72
C LEU A 61 19.47 -10.18 -6.37
N VAL A 62 18.98 -11.32 -5.88
CA VAL A 62 18.35 -11.43 -4.55
C VAL A 62 19.36 -11.15 -3.45
N ALA A 63 20.58 -11.67 -3.57
CA ALA A 63 21.65 -11.37 -2.63
C ALA A 63 21.99 -9.88 -2.61
N LEU A 64 22.04 -9.22 -3.77
CA LEU A 64 22.23 -7.77 -3.86
C LEU A 64 21.07 -7.02 -3.21
N VAL A 65 19.82 -7.41 -3.47
CA VAL A 65 18.63 -6.82 -2.82
C VAL A 65 18.69 -7.02 -1.30
N VAL A 66 19.09 -8.20 -0.82
CA VAL A 66 19.24 -8.48 0.61
C VAL A 66 20.36 -7.65 1.22
N VAL A 67 21.50 -7.47 0.53
CA VAL A 67 22.62 -6.65 1.00
C VAL A 67 22.23 -5.18 1.02
N VAL A 68 21.62 -4.66 -0.05
CA VAL A 68 21.09 -3.29 -0.12
C VAL A 68 20.05 -3.10 0.96
N THR A 69 19.13 -4.06 1.13
CA THR A 69 18.13 -3.99 2.19
C THR A 69 18.79 -4.10 3.55
N LEU A 70 19.84 -4.88 3.77
CA LEU A 70 20.52 -4.90 5.07
C LEU A 70 21.25 -3.60 5.34
N VAL A 71 21.98 -3.06 4.36
CA VAL A 71 22.86 -1.88 4.48
C VAL A 71 22.06 -0.59 4.55
N PHE A 72 21.03 -0.47 3.71
CA PHE A 72 20.11 0.67 3.64
C PHE A 72 18.81 0.43 4.42
N ALA A 73 18.59 -0.76 5.00
CA ALA A 73 17.55 -0.90 6.00
C ALA A 73 17.85 0.12 7.09
N PRO A 74 16.82 0.82 7.55
CA PRO A 74 16.95 1.73 8.67
C PRO A 74 17.35 0.94 9.93
N ARG A 75 18.66 0.81 10.16
CA ARG A 75 19.25 0.23 11.36
C ARG A 75 19.25 1.31 12.43
N GLY A 76 18.15 1.40 13.15
CA GLY A 76 18.00 2.35 14.24
C GLY A 76 17.16 3.56 13.87
N HIS A 77 16.47 4.03 14.91
CA HIS A 77 15.51 5.11 14.99
C HIS A 77 15.76 6.27 14.03
N HIS A 78 15.17 6.23 12.84
CA HIS A 78 14.87 7.47 12.15
C HIS A 78 13.76 8.15 12.96
N PRO A 79 13.99 9.38 13.47
CA PRO A 79 12.91 10.17 14.01
C PRO A 79 11.88 10.33 12.88
N LEU A 80 10.79 9.57 12.95
CA LEU A 80 9.60 9.92 12.21
C LEU A 80 9.31 11.40 12.57
N PRO A 81 8.98 12.26 11.59
CA PRO A 81 8.64 13.65 11.88
C PRO A 81 7.62 13.64 13.02
N THR A 82 8.02 14.19 14.17
CA THR A 82 7.09 14.37 15.28
C THR A 82 6.16 15.48 14.83
N VAL A 83 5.01 15.09 14.30
CA VAL A 83 3.97 16.03 13.92
C VAL A 83 3.41 16.60 15.20
N ASP A 84 3.41 17.92 15.33
CA ASP A 84 2.70 18.58 16.42
C ASP A 84 1.18 18.44 16.17
N PRO A 85 0.44 17.67 16.99
CA PRO A 85 -0.99 17.53 16.80
C PRO A 85 -1.76 18.76 17.30
N GLN A 86 -1.12 19.78 17.91
CA GLN A 86 -1.83 20.91 18.51
C GLN A 86 -2.65 21.72 17.48
N ALA A 87 -2.16 21.87 16.24
CA ALA A 87 -2.91 22.58 15.20
C ALA A 87 -4.21 21.84 14.85
N ASP A 88 -4.13 20.53 14.67
CA ASP A 88 -5.27 19.64 14.38
C ASP A 88 -6.24 19.55 15.56
N ILE A 89 -5.73 19.42 16.79
CA ILE A 89 -6.53 19.41 18.02
C ILE A 89 -7.24 20.75 18.21
N GLY A 90 -6.54 21.87 17.98
CA GLY A 90 -7.12 23.20 18.05
C GLY A 90 -8.24 23.37 17.04
N PHE A 91 -8.00 23.00 15.78
CA PHE A 91 -9.01 23.03 14.73
C PHE A 91 -10.22 22.15 15.07
N ALA A 92 -9.98 20.91 15.51
CA ALA A 92 -11.04 19.99 15.92
C ALA A 92 -11.86 20.56 17.09
N ARG A 93 -11.22 21.19 18.09
CA ARG A 93 -11.92 21.85 19.21
C ARG A 93 -12.69 23.09 18.79
N HIS A 94 -12.20 23.86 17.83
CA HIS A 94 -12.91 25.03 17.31
C HIS A 94 -14.15 24.65 16.51
N GLN A 95 -14.10 23.53 15.80
CA GLN A 95 -15.22 23.05 14.98
C GLN A 95 -16.18 22.12 15.72
N ALA A 96 -15.67 21.33 16.66
CA ALA A 96 -16.50 20.46 17.47
C ALA A 96 -17.29 21.29 18.48
N LYS A 97 -18.59 21.06 18.52
CA LYS A 97 -19.47 21.63 19.57
C LYS A 97 -19.27 20.95 20.93
N GLU A 98 -18.42 19.93 20.99
CA GLU A 98 -18.23 19.01 22.11
C GLU A 98 -16.73 18.85 22.43
N PRO A 99 -16.36 18.55 23.69
CA PRO A 99 -14.95 18.38 24.08
C PRO A 99 -14.27 17.22 23.34
N VAL A 100 -13.26 17.53 22.54
CA VAL A 100 -12.48 16.53 21.78
C VAL A 100 -11.53 15.79 22.74
N PRO A 101 -11.65 14.46 22.88
CA PRO A 101 -10.75 13.69 23.72
C PRO A 101 -9.32 13.71 23.16
N VAL A 102 -8.34 14.00 24.00
CA VAL A 102 -6.92 14.03 23.63
C VAL A 102 -6.14 13.15 24.59
N ALA A 103 -5.20 12.38 24.05
CA ALA A 103 -4.29 11.59 24.85
C ALA A 103 -3.35 12.51 25.63
N ARG A 104 -3.35 12.42 26.96
CA ARG A 104 -2.45 13.16 27.85
C ARG A 104 -1.70 12.18 28.77
N GLY A 105 -0.44 12.50 29.07
CA GLY A 105 0.35 11.73 30.04
C GLY A 105 0.76 10.34 29.59
N LEU A 106 0.89 10.10 28.28
CA LEU A 106 1.54 8.89 27.77
C LEU A 106 3.01 8.90 28.19
N GLY A 107 3.46 7.81 28.82
CA GLY A 107 4.82 7.69 29.36
C GLY A 107 5.91 7.71 28.29
N ALA A 108 7.17 7.61 28.73
CA ALA A 108 8.31 7.55 27.82
C ALA A 108 8.16 6.40 26.80
N GLY A 109 8.51 6.69 25.53
CA GLY A 109 8.48 5.72 24.43
C GLY A 109 7.26 5.82 23.51
N TRP A 110 6.21 6.55 23.90
CA TRP A 110 5.13 6.90 22.98
C TRP A 110 5.54 8.03 22.06
N ARG A 111 5.31 7.88 20.76
CA ARG A 111 5.63 8.91 19.75
C ARG A 111 4.46 9.12 18.82
N VAL A 112 4.05 10.38 18.61
CA VAL A 112 3.05 10.70 17.58
C VAL A 112 3.70 10.52 16.20
N THR A 113 3.11 9.67 15.37
CA THR A 113 3.60 9.39 14.02
C THR A 113 2.74 10.05 12.94
N SER A 114 1.50 10.37 13.27
CA SER A 114 0.55 10.99 12.33
C SER A 114 -0.56 11.70 13.10
N SER A 115 -0.95 12.87 12.62
CA SER A 115 -2.18 13.56 13.04
C SER A 115 -2.93 13.96 11.77
N SER A 116 -4.25 13.84 11.79
CA SER A 116 -5.10 14.28 10.68
C SER A 116 -6.50 14.57 11.18
N VAL A 117 -7.08 15.66 10.69
CA VAL A 117 -8.51 15.96 10.85
C VAL A 117 -9.18 15.85 9.49
N LEU A 118 -10.24 15.06 9.43
CA LEU A 118 -11.13 15.05 8.27
C LEU A 118 -12.26 16.03 8.52
N ASP A 119 -12.15 17.21 7.90
CA ASP A 119 -13.15 18.27 7.98
C ASP A 119 -14.33 18.03 7.01
N ARG A 120 -15.06 16.95 7.27
CA ARG A 120 -16.30 16.61 6.58
C ARG A 120 -17.29 16.11 7.61
N ALA A 121 -18.59 16.25 7.37
CA ALA A 121 -19.58 15.70 8.29
C ALA A 121 -19.60 14.15 8.22
N PRO A 122 -19.39 13.42 9.33
CA PRO A 122 -19.04 13.91 10.67
C PRO A 122 -17.53 14.15 10.86
N LEU A 123 -17.18 15.28 11.49
CA LEU A 123 -15.80 15.67 11.77
C LEU A 123 -15.08 14.50 12.45
N THR A 124 -13.89 14.14 11.96
CA THR A 124 -13.15 12.98 12.47
C THR A 124 -11.71 13.37 12.75
N LEU A 125 -11.29 13.35 14.02
CA LEU A 125 -9.88 13.48 14.39
C LEU A 125 -9.25 12.09 14.45
N ARG A 126 -8.03 11.96 13.91
CA ARG A 126 -7.23 10.74 13.98
C ARG A 126 -5.81 11.07 14.38
N ILE A 127 -5.31 10.37 15.38
CA ILE A 127 -3.92 10.48 15.83
C ILE A 127 -3.31 9.09 15.94
N GLY A 128 -2.19 8.88 15.25
CA GLY A 128 -1.41 7.66 15.26
C GLY A 128 -0.18 7.79 16.14
N TYR A 129 0.12 6.72 16.85
CA TYR A 129 1.22 6.61 17.79
C TYR A 129 2.04 5.34 17.49
N GLN A 130 3.35 5.48 17.61
CA GLN A 130 4.24 4.35 17.84
C GLN A 130 4.33 4.11 19.35
N THR A 131 4.20 2.85 19.75
CA THR A 131 4.21 2.45 21.15
C THR A 131 5.62 2.07 21.61
N PRO A 132 5.89 2.00 22.94
CA PRO A 132 7.19 1.61 23.45
C PRO A 132 7.67 0.22 22.99
N SER A 133 6.75 -0.72 22.77
CA SER A 133 7.07 -2.03 22.19
C SER A 133 7.41 -2.01 20.70
N GLY A 134 7.30 -0.85 20.05
CA GLY A 134 7.51 -0.68 18.60
C GLY A 134 6.26 -0.95 17.75
N GLY A 135 5.13 -1.28 18.38
CA GLY A 135 3.83 -1.45 17.73
C GLY A 135 3.20 -0.13 17.30
N PHE A 136 2.08 -0.23 16.59
CA PHE A 136 1.28 0.92 16.18
C PHE A 136 -0.06 0.95 16.92
N ALA A 137 -0.43 2.12 17.43
CA ALA A 137 -1.71 2.38 18.05
C ALA A 137 -2.29 3.68 17.49
N ARG A 138 -3.56 3.68 17.11
CA ARG A 138 -4.26 4.85 16.60
C ARG A 138 -5.49 5.12 17.44
N TYR A 139 -5.69 6.40 17.72
CA TYR A 139 -6.92 6.96 18.23
C TYR A 139 -7.70 7.63 17.10
N ALA A 140 -9.00 7.42 17.06
CA ALA A 140 -9.93 8.11 16.19
C ALA A 140 -11.18 8.51 16.98
N ASP A 141 -11.65 9.74 16.80
CA ASP A 141 -12.95 10.18 17.29
C ASP A 141 -13.82 10.76 16.18
N SER A 142 -15.12 10.73 16.40
CA SER A 142 -16.09 11.40 15.54
C SER A 142 -17.43 11.55 16.24
N VAL A 143 -18.18 12.61 15.92
CA VAL A 143 -19.58 12.82 16.37
C VAL A 143 -20.58 11.92 15.60
N GLY A 144 -20.08 10.96 14.82
CA GLY A 144 -20.86 10.04 14.00
C GLY A 144 -21.28 8.72 14.67
N ALA A 145 -21.78 7.81 13.84
CA ALA A 145 -22.14 6.46 14.28
C ALA A 145 -20.90 5.60 14.56
N LEU A 146 -20.83 5.01 15.76
CA LEU A 146 -19.73 4.14 16.18
C LEU A 146 -19.42 2.99 15.20
N PRO A 147 -20.41 2.29 14.60
CA PRO A 147 -20.12 1.20 13.66
C PRO A 147 -19.35 1.67 12.42
N ALA A 148 -19.68 2.85 11.88
CA ALA A 148 -18.97 3.41 10.73
C ALA A 148 -17.53 3.80 11.10
N LEU A 149 -17.34 4.42 12.27
CA LEU A 149 -16.00 4.77 12.76
C LEU A 149 -15.15 3.52 13.03
N LEU A 150 -15.77 2.46 13.57
CA LEU A 150 -15.09 1.19 13.82
C LEU A 150 -14.65 0.53 12.52
N ALA A 151 -15.54 0.41 11.53
CA ALA A 151 -15.22 -0.17 10.22
C ALA A 151 -14.13 0.61 9.47
N ALA A 152 -14.05 1.93 9.67
CA ALA A 152 -13.00 2.77 9.09
C ALA A 152 -11.62 2.60 9.75
N ASN A 153 -11.56 2.06 10.98
CA ASN A 153 -10.33 1.98 11.78
C ASN A 153 -9.88 0.56 12.11
N LEU A 154 -10.73 -0.45 11.89
CA LEU A 154 -10.43 -1.85 12.14
C LEU A 154 -11.02 -2.70 11.01
N SER A 155 -10.17 -3.49 10.36
CA SER A 155 -10.60 -4.42 9.31
C SER A 155 -11.22 -5.67 9.91
N ASP A 156 -12.39 -6.06 9.39
CA ASP A 156 -13.17 -7.22 9.85
C ASP A 156 -13.35 -7.28 11.39
N PRO A 157 -13.96 -6.25 11.99
CA PRO A 157 -14.04 -6.13 13.43
C PRO A 157 -15.02 -7.14 14.02
N HIS A 158 -14.54 -8.01 14.90
CA HIS A 158 -15.38 -8.94 15.66
C HIS A 158 -15.26 -8.66 17.16
N ARG A 159 -16.40 -8.63 17.85
CA ARG A 159 -16.45 -8.31 19.28
C ARG A 159 -15.81 -9.43 20.10
N THR A 160 -14.84 -9.08 20.94
CA THR A 160 -14.15 -10.02 21.84
C THR A 160 -14.58 -9.88 23.29
N GLY A 161 -15.16 -8.74 23.69
CA GLY A 161 -15.70 -8.58 25.05
C GLY A 161 -15.92 -7.13 25.46
N VAL A 162 -16.02 -6.90 26.77
CA VAL A 162 -16.07 -5.56 27.38
C VAL A 162 -14.96 -5.47 28.41
N VAL A 163 -14.24 -4.35 28.43
CA VAL A 163 -13.20 -4.04 29.41
C VAL A 163 -13.50 -2.69 30.06
N ARG A 164 -13.24 -2.60 31.37
CA ARG A 164 -13.28 -1.34 32.12
C ARG A 164 -11.91 -0.68 32.05
N ILE A 165 -11.85 0.59 31.63
CA ILE A 165 -10.62 1.39 31.58
C ILE A 165 -10.93 2.73 32.22
N GLY A 166 -10.32 2.98 33.38
CA GLY A 166 -10.71 4.11 34.23
C GLY A 166 -12.17 4.00 34.66
N ASP A 167 -12.90 5.09 34.49
CA ASP A 167 -14.33 5.22 34.76
C ASP A 167 -15.21 4.85 33.54
N ARG A 168 -14.63 4.35 32.44
CA ARG A 168 -15.33 4.07 31.18
C ARG A 168 -15.34 2.59 30.81
N SER A 169 -16.43 2.18 30.16
CA SER A 169 -16.57 0.84 29.60
C SER A 169 -16.23 0.88 28.12
N TRP A 170 -15.36 -0.01 27.71
CA TRP A 170 -14.87 -0.14 26.34
C TRP A 170 -15.25 -1.51 25.80
N THR A 171 -15.80 -1.55 24.60
CA THR A 171 -16.00 -2.80 23.88
C THR A 171 -14.70 -3.18 23.18
N SER A 172 -14.22 -4.38 23.46
CA SER A 172 -13.02 -4.94 22.85
C SER A 172 -13.37 -5.65 21.55
N TYR A 173 -12.52 -5.47 20.54
CA TYR A 173 -12.65 -6.07 19.22
C TYR A 173 -11.32 -6.70 18.81
N GLY A 174 -11.39 -7.81 18.10
CA GLY A 174 -10.32 -8.29 17.24
C GLY A 174 -10.58 -7.84 15.81
N GLY A 175 -9.54 -7.83 14.99
CA GLY A 175 -9.61 -7.57 13.56
C GLY A 175 -8.64 -8.45 12.79
N ALA A 176 -8.63 -8.27 11.47
CA ALA A 176 -7.74 -8.98 10.57
C ALA A 176 -6.25 -8.81 10.97
N SER A 177 -5.43 -9.80 10.62
CA SER A 177 -3.97 -9.78 10.85
C SER A 177 -3.54 -9.55 12.30
N GLY A 178 -4.37 -9.96 13.27
CA GLY A 178 -4.08 -9.81 14.70
C GLY A 178 -4.22 -8.39 15.22
N GLN A 179 -4.89 -7.49 14.47
CA GLN A 179 -5.16 -6.13 14.93
C GLN A 179 -6.13 -6.16 16.12
N GLY A 180 -5.85 -5.36 17.15
CA GLY A 180 -6.75 -5.14 18.28
C GLY A 180 -7.53 -3.84 18.15
N GLY A 181 -8.70 -3.78 18.79
CA GLY A 181 -9.51 -2.58 18.86
C GLY A 181 -10.25 -2.44 20.20
N LEU A 182 -10.47 -1.19 20.59
CA LEU A 182 -11.29 -0.78 21.72
C LEU A 182 -12.21 0.33 21.21
N ALA A 183 -13.51 0.21 21.44
CA ALA A 183 -14.48 1.23 21.06
C ALA A 183 -15.34 1.65 22.25
N THR A 184 -15.61 2.95 22.35
CA THR A 184 -16.51 3.50 23.37
C THR A 184 -17.25 4.71 22.82
N ARG A 185 -18.20 5.21 23.60
CA ARG A 185 -18.90 6.46 23.34
C ARG A 185 -18.79 7.35 24.56
N ILE A 186 -18.36 8.59 24.36
CA ILE A 186 -18.22 9.63 25.38
C ILE A 186 -19.19 10.75 25.00
N GLY A 187 -20.31 10.86 25.72
CA GLY A 187 -21.39 11.75 25.32
C GLY A 187 -21.90 11.42 23.92
N THR A 188 -21.80 12.38 22.99
CA THR A 188 -22.16 12.23 21.57
C THR A 188 -20.99 11.74 20.69
N ILE A 189 -19.76 11.72 21.22
CA ILE A 189 -18.55 11.37 20.48
C ILE A 189 -18.32 9.86 20.54
N SER A 190 -18.21 9.24 19.37
CA SER A 190 -17.72 7.87 19.21
C SER A 190 -16.20 7.86 19.15
N VAL A 191 -15.59 6.97 19.91
CA VAL A 191 -14.14 6.84 20.03
C VAL A 191 -13.72 5.41 19.72
N VAL A 192 -12.69 5.27 18.90
CA VAL A 192 -12.07 4.00 18.57
C VAL A 192 -10.56 4.11 18.78
N VAL A 193 -10.00 3.16 19.51
CA VAL A 193 -8.57 2.93 19.61
C VAL A 193 -8.27 1.61 18.92
N SER A 194 -7.40 1.58 17.93
CA SER A 194 -7.07 0.35 17.20
C SER A 194 -5.60 0.30 16.78
N GLY A 195 -5.08 -0.90 16.57
CA GLY A 195 -3.70 -1.04 16.12
C GLY A 195 -3.13 -2.45 16.28
N THR A 196 -1.86 -2.59 15.93
CA THR A 196 -1.08 -3.83 16.05
C THR A 196 -0.32 -3.93 17.36
N ALA A 197 -0.31 -2.86 18.16
CA ALA A 197 0.29 -2.87 19.49
C ALA A 197 -0.42 -3.87 20.42
N PRO A 198 0.30 -4.42 21.42
CA PRO A 198 -0.27 -5.24 22.47
C PRO A 198 -1.50 -4.61 23.12
N THR A 199 -2.48 -5.44 23.52
CA THR A 199 -3.73 -4.96 24.13
C THR A 199 -3.50 -4.10 25.37
N THR A 200 -2.44 -4.35 26.13
CA THR A 200 -2.04 -3.54 27.29
C THR A 200 -1.70 -2.09 26.90
N GLU A 201 -0.99 -1.90 25.80
CA GLU A 201 -0.64 -0.57 25.29
C GLU A 201 -1.85 0.12 24.66
N LEU A 202 -2.71 -0.60 23.94
CA LEU A 202 -3.99 -0.04 23.46
C LEU A 202 -4.87 0.44 24.62
N ARG A 203 -4.89 -0.29 25.73
CA ARG A 203 -5.60 0.12 26.96
C ARG A 203 -4.96 1.34 27.60
N ALA A 204 -3.62 1.43 27.62
CA ALA A 204 -2.92 2.61 28.12
C ALA A 204 -3.24 3.86 27.30
N LEU A 205 -3.28 3.74 25.96
CA LEU A 205 -3.74 4.82 25.09
C LEU A 205 -5.18 5.20 25.41
N ALA A 206 -6.09 4.22 25.51
CA ALA A 206 -7.49 4.46 25.85
C ALA A 206 -7.67 5.15 27.22
N ALA A 207 -6.85 4.80 28.22
CA ALA A 207 -6.85 5.40 29.55
C ALA A 207 -6.36 6.85 29.55
N SER A 208 -5.45 7.20 28.64
CA SER A 208 -4.89 8.54 28.53
C SER A 208 -5.85 9.58 27.90
N LEU A 209 -6.98 9.12 27.35
CA LEU A 209 -7.94 9.97 26.65
C LEU A 209 -8.85 10.72 27.62
N ALA A 210 -8.53 12.00 27.81
CA ALA A 210 -9.35 12.92 28.58
C ALA A 210 -9.98 13.97 27.64
N PRO A 211 -11.25 14.37 27.90
CA PRO A 211 -11.87 15.51 27.20
C PRO A 211 -11.09 16.82 27.35
#